data_AF-A0AAN8XCZ2-F1
#
_entry.id   AF-A0AAN8XCZ2-F1
#
_cell.length_a   1.000
_cell.length_b   1.000
_cell.length_c   1.000
_cell.angle_alpha   90.00
_cell.angle_beta   90.00
_cell.angle_gamma   90.00
#
_symmetry.space_group_name_H-M   'P 1'
#
loop_
_entity.id
_entity.type
_entity.pdbx_description
1 polymer ?
#
loop_
_entity_poly.entity_id
_entity_poly.type
_entity_poly.pdbx_seq_one_letter_code
_entity_poly.pdbx_strand_id
1 'polypeptide(L)'
;MVKRYYCDYCDASYPYSVEARKKHGQGHFHQKLKKLHYEKFKSSKEKLKYELQREKCKSFHSGRQCLYGNSCIYSHLTATDFENLHYQ
;
A
#
# COMPACT_ATOMS: atom_id res chain seq x y z
N MET A 1 19.69 31.92 -8.26
CA MET A 1 19.30 30.54 -7.86
C MET A 1 17.91 30.24 -8.40
N VAL A 2 17.77 29.23 -9.24
CA VAL A 2 16.45 28.85 -9.80
C VAL A 2 15.60 28.23 -8.70
N LYS A 3 14.38 28.76 -8.46
CA LYS A 3 13.43 28.14 -7.53
C LYS A 3 13.09 26.73 -8.05
N ARG A 4 13.21 25.72 -7.19
CA ARG A 4 12.86 24.32 -7.48
C ARG A 4 11.86 23.84 -6.45
N TYR A 5 10.98 22.95 -6.86
CA TYR A 5 10.18 22.17 -5.93
C TYR A 5 10.93 20.91 -5.56
N TYR A 6 10.84 20.54 -4.29
CA TYR A 6 11.29 19.26 -3.78
C TYR A 6 10.07 18.39 -3.49
N CYS A 7 10.16 17.09 -3.76
CA CYS A 7 9.14 16.13 -3.38
C CYS A 7 9.72 15.09 -2.41
N ASP A 8 9.20 15.07 -1.19
CA ASP A 8 9.62 14.15 -0.12
C ASP A 8 9.37 12.67 -0.47
N TYR A 9 8.33 12.38 -1.26
CA TYR A 9 8.05 11.00 -1.68
C TYR A 9 9.09 10.46 -2.65
N CYS A 10 9.63 11.31 -3.52
CA CYS A 10 10.49 10.91 -4.63
C CYS A 10 11.96 11.28 -4.42
N ASP A 11 12.28 12.01 -3.34
CA ASP A 11 13.61 12.57 -3.04
C ASP A 11 14.22 13.30 -4.26
N ALA A 12 13.37 14.09 -4.94
CA ALA A 12 13.70 14.66 -6.23
C ALA A 12 13.33 16.14 -6.29
N SER A 13 14.26 16.93 -6.84
CA SER A 13 14.07 18.35 -7.10
C SER A 13 13.74 18.60 -8.57
N TYR A 14 12.66 19.33 -8.86
CA TYR A 14 12.21 19.67 -10.22
C TYR A 14 11.93 21.17 -10.37
N PRO A 15 11.84 21.70 -11.61
CA PRO A 15 11.62 23.12 -11.85
C PRO A 15 10.33 23.63 -11.19
N TYR A 16 10.36 24.88 -10.69
CA TYR A 16 9.19 25.55 -10.15
C TYR A 16 8.21 25.96 -11.27
N SER A 17 7.48 24.99 -11.80
CA SER A 17 6.40 25.18 -12.79
C SER A 17 5.17 24.35 -12.40
N VAL A 18 3.99 24.88 -12.68
CA VAL A 18 2.70 24.20 -12.44
C VAL A 18 2.61 22.93 -13.29
N GLU A 19 3.06 23.00 -14.55
CA GLU A 19 3.07 21.85 -15.47
C GLU A 19 4.02 20.75 -14.99
N ALA A 20 5.22 21.13 -14.53
CA ALA A 20 6.20 20.20 -13.98
C ALA A 20 5.65 19.49 -12.73
N ARG A 21 4.97 20.21 -11.85
CA ARG A 21 4.30 19.64 -10.67
C ARG A 21 3.18 18.67 -11.06
N LYS A 22 2.32 19.04 -12.00
CA LYS A 22 1.22 18.18 -12.46
C LYS A 22 1.75 16.90 -13.09
N LYS A 23 2.75 17.02 -13.98
CA LYS A 23 3.42 15.87 -14.62
C LYS A 23 4.10 14.97 -13.60
N HIS A 24 4.78 15.55 -12.61
CA HIS A 24 5.41 14.78 -11.52
C HIS A 24 4.37 13.99 -10.71
N GLY A 25 3.30 14.66 -10.27
CA GLY A 25 2.24 14.02 -9.46
C GLY A 25 1.44 12.94 -10.20
N GLN A 26 1.30 13.07 -11.52
CA GLN A 26 0.68 12.07 -12.39
C GLN A 26 1.65 10.97 -12.83
N GLY A 27 2.94 11.09 -12.52
CA GLY A 27 3.95 10.10 -12.84
C GLY A 27 3.73 8.80 -12.08
N HIS A 28 3.85 7.68 -12.79
CA HIS A 28 3.71 6.34 -12.21
C HIS A 28 4.62 6.12 -10.99
N PHE A 29 5.86 6.64 -11.04
CA PHE A 29 6.81 6.51 -9.94
C PHE A 29 6.32 7.22 -8.67
N HIS A 30 5.86 8.47 -8.78
CA HIS A 30 5.32 9.22 -7.64
C HIS A 30 4.09 8.52 -7.07
N GLN A 31 3.15 8.07 -7.92
CA GLN A 31 1.96 7.35 -7.48
C GLN A 31 2.31 6.05 -6.74
N LYS A 32 3.29 5.30 -7.25
CA LYS A 32 3.78 4.07 -6.60
C LYS A 32 4.38 4.36 -5.22
N LEU A 33 5.28 5.34 -5.12
CA LEU A 33 5.91 5.70 -3.84
C LEU A 33 4.92 6.28 -2.85
N LYS A 34 4.00 7.13 -3.31
CA LYS A 34 2.89 7.64 -2.50
C LYS A 34 2.04 6.49 -1.96
N LYS A 35 1.65 5.53 -2.81
CA LYS A 35 0.90 4.35 -2.38
C LYS A 35 1.68 3.52 -1.35
N LEU A 36 2.95 3.24 -1.62
CA LEU A 36 3.81 2.48 -0.70
C LEU A 36 3.97 3.17 0.65
N HIS A 37 4.12 4.50 0.65
CA HIS A 37 4.15 5.30 1.86
C HIS A 37 2.86 5.10 2.64
N TYR A 38 1.69 5.31 2.03
CA TYR A 38 0.41 5.06 2.72
C TYR A 38 0.24 3.61 3.15
N GLU A 39 0.71 2.61 2.39
CA GLU A 39 0.65 1.20 2.81
C GLU A 39 1.54 0.91 4.03
N LYS A 40 2.67 1.61 4.16
CA LYS A 40 3.55 1.53 5.33
C LYS A 40 2.92 2.16 6.57
N PHE A 41 2.23 3.29 6.40
CA PHE A 41 1.60 4.04 7.50
C PHE A 41 0.12 3.69 7.74
N LYS A 42 -0.48 2.81 6.93
CA LYS A 42 -1.80 2.22 7.23
C LYS A 42 -1.72 1.55 8.59
N SER A 43 -2.55 2.03 9.50
CA SER A 43 -2.57 1.53 10.88
C SER A 43 -2.96 0.05 10.88
N SER A 44 -2.45 -0.73 11.84
CA SER A 44 -2.80 -2.14 12.00
C SER A 44 -4.32 -2.35 12.09
N LYS A 45 -5.04 -1.39 12.70
CA LYS A 45 -6.52 -1.30 12.69
C LYS A 45 -7.16 -1.16 11.31
N GLU A 46 -6.56 -0.40 10.39
CA GLU A 46 -7.10 -0.26 9.03
C GLU A 46 -6.84 -1.50 8.18
N LYS A 47 -5.66 -2.13 8.35
CA LYS A 47 -5.37 -3.43 7.75
C LYS A 47 -6.33 -4.49 8.26
N LEU A 48 -6.60 -4.51 9.57
CA LEU A 48 -7.57 -5.41 10.20
C LEU A 48 -8.98 -5.23 9.61
N LYS A 49 -9.46 -3.97 9.50
CA LYS A 49 -10.77 -3.69 8.88
C LYS A 49 -10.83 -4.13 7.42
N TYR A 50 -9.77 -3.87 6.65
CA TYR A 50 -9.71 -4.28 5.24
C TYR A 50 -9.73 -5.80 5.10
N GLU A 51 -8.96 -6.52 5.92
CA GLU A 51 -8.90 -7.97 5.90
C GLU A 51 -10.18 -8.63 6.44
N LEU A 52 -10.86 -8.02 7.41
CA LEU A 52 -12.18 -8.46 7.87
C LEU A 52 -13.28 -8.28 6.82
N GLN A 53 -13.15 -7.27 5.94
CA GLN A 53 -14.06 -7.09 4.80
C GLN A 53 -13.79 -8.08 3.67
N ARG A 54 -12.61 -8.73 3.66
CA ARG A 54 -12.27 -9.74 2.66
C ARG A 54 -12.77 -11.10 3.14
N GLU A 55 -13.42 -11.83 2.23
CA GLU A 55 -13.75 -13.22 2.51
C GLU A 55 -12.46 -14.05 2.70
N LYS A 56 -12.53 -15.02 3.60
CA LYS A 56 -11.44 -15.97 3.87
C LYS A 56 -11.17 -16.78 2.61
N CYS A 57 -9.89 -16.95 2.27
CA CYS A 57 -9.52 -17.81 1.16
C CYS A 57 -9.85 -19.26 1.47
N LYS A 58 -10.83 -19.82 0.75
CA LYS A 58 -11.30 -21.20 0.96
C LYS A 58 -10.17 -22.21 0.77
N SER A 59 -9.31 -22.02 -0.24
CA SER A 59 -8.19 -22.93 -0.50
C SER A 59 -7.18 -22.94 0.64
N PHE A 60 -6.76 -21.76 1.09
CA PHE A 60 -5.81 -21.61 2.19
C PHE A 60 -6.38 -22.13 3.51
N HIS A 61 -7.63 -21.79 3.81
CA HIS A 61 -8.30 -22.24 5.04
C HIS A 61 -8.61 -23.74 5.03
N SER A 62 -8.76 -24.36 3.85
CA SER A 62 -8.91 -25.81 3.71
C SER A 62 -7.57 -26.56 3.73
N GLY A 63 -6.46 -25.89 4.05
CA GLY A 63 -5.12 -26.50 4.10
C GLY A 63 -4.50 -26.79 2.73
N ARG A 64 -5.08 -26.28 1.64
CA ARG A 64 -4.53 -26.39 0.28
C ARG A 64 -3.69 -25.16 -0.05
N GLN A 65 -2.65 -25.34 -0.86
CA GLN A 65 -1.87 -24.22 -1.36
C GLN A 65 -2.75 -23.32 -2.24
N CYS A 66 -2.73 -22.01 -1.99
CA CYS A 66 -3.45 -21.06 -2.82
C CYS A 66 -2.71 -20.85 -4.15
N LEU A 67 -3.39 -21.11 -5.27
CA LEU A 67 -2.84 -20.92 -6.62
C LEU A 67 -2.51 -19.46 -6.95
N TYR A 68 -3.12 -18.51 -6.23
CA TYR A 68 -2.92 -17.08 -6.42
C TYR A 68 -1.81 -16.48 -5.54
N GLY A 69 -1.29 -17.22 -4.55
CA GLY A 69 -0.23 -16.77 -3.66
C GLY A 69 -0.50 -15.39 -3.04
N ASN A 70 0.45 -14.48 -3.17
CA ASN A 70 0.38 -13.10 -2.67
C ASN A 70 -0.56 -12.18 -3.48
N SER A 71 -1.01 -12.62 -4.65
CA SER A 71 -1.98 -11.90 -5.49
C SER A 71 -3.42 -12.34 -5.22
N CYS A 72 -3.65 -13.16 -4.19
CA CYS A 72 -5.00 -13.62 -3.87
C CYS A 72 -5.89 -12.46 -3.44
N ILE A 73 -7.10 -12.40 -3.99
CA ILE A 73 -8.13 -11.40 -3.63
C ILE A 73 -8.84 -11.72 -2.30
N TYR A 74 -8.61 -12.90 -1.73
CA TYR A 74 -9.15 -13.35 -0.46
C TYR A 74 -8.12 -13.26 0.67
N SER A 75 -8.59 -13.19 1.91
CA SER A 75 -7.70 -13.10 3.08
C SER A 75 -7.00 -14.44 3.35
N HIS A 76 -5.67 -14.40 3.49
CA HIS A 76 -4.81 -15.51 3.94
C HIS A 76 -4.43 -15.38 5.41
N LEU A 77 -5.06 -14.48 6.16
CA LEU A 77 -4.74 -14.30 7.57
C LEU A 77 -5.31 -15.43 8.42
N THR A 78 -4.47 -15.95 9.31
CA THR A 78 -4.85 -16.90 10.34
C THR A 78 -5.40 -16.17 11.56
N ALA A 79 -6.10 -16.87 12.47
CA ALA A 79 -6.61 -16.27 13.70
C ALA A 79 -5.50 -15.56 14.49
N THR A 80 -4.31 -16.15 14.54
CA THR A 80 -3.10 -15.56 15.14
C THR A 80 -2.64 -14.28 14.46
N ASP A 81 -2.78 -14.15 13.13
CA ASP A 81 -2.45 -12.90 12.43
C ASP A 81 -3.44 -11.78 12.76
N PHE A 82 -4.72 -12.12 12.91
CA PHE A 82 -5.75 -11.16 13.33
C PHE A 82 -5.48 -10.64 14.75
N GLU A 83 -5.05 -11.51 15.67
CA GLU A 83 -4.66 -11.12 17.03
C GLU A 83 -3.42 -10.23 17.03
N ASN A 84 -2.39 -10.58 16.26
CA ASN A 84 -1.18 -9.76 16.11
C ASN A 84 -1.49 -8.36 15.54
N LEU A 85 -2.46 -8.24 14.63
CA LEU A 85 -2.93 -6.96 14.09
C LEU A 85 -3.82 -6.18 15.08
N HIS A 86 -4.39 -6.84 16.09
CA HIS A 86 -5.22 -6.21 17.12
C HIS A 86 -4.37 -5.62 18.27
N TYR A 87 -3.25 -6.27 18.58
CA TYR A 87 -2.35 -5.89 19.67
C TYR A 87 -1.19 -4.95 19.27
N GLN A 88 -1.09 -4.56 17.98
CA GLN A 88 -0.21 -3.50 17.48
C GLN A 88 -0.91 -2.14 17.42
#